data_AF-A0A7S0WUJ3-F1
#
_entry.id   AF-A0A7S0WUJ3-F1
#
_cell.length_a   1.000
_cell.length_b   1.000
_cell.length_c   1.000
_cell.angle_alpha   90.00
_cell.angle_beta   90.00
_cell.angle_gamma   90.00
#
_symmetry.space_group_name_H-M   'P 1'
#
loop_
_entity.id
_entity.type
_entity.pdbx_description
1 polymer ?
#
loop_
_entity_poly.entity_id
_entity_poly.type
_entity_poly.pdbx_seq_one_letter_code
_entity_poly.pdbx_strand_id
1 'polypeptide(L)'
;STSPANSGSKSPTKAKKKKKLPPPDPEPEPEPEKPKVWQPHEMLADRFQALMEQCVLPNCCREWDQQSGMVWSPRVQALLEAHRADLFRVFKYFADRDKEWNQPTMTANAWLGMLADFELCDETFTEEIAALVLERVSGELGIEGEQHEDNDETEVVFDEWLEGLARVGIIRGKDAGAPAFVTIRRFLEDTFLPLCRARLSLAVE
;
A
#
# COMPACT_ATOMS: atom_id res chain seq x y z
N SER A 1 -20.35 37.26 -66.97
CA SER A 1 -20.30 35.81 -66.74
C SER A 1 -20.64 35.51 -65.30
N THR A 2 -21.88 35.10 -65.10
CA THR A 2 -22.45 34.60 -63.85
C THR A 2 -22.14 33.12 -63.70
N SER A 3 -21.71 32.68 -62.51
CA SER A 3 -21.68 31.26 -62.14
C SER A 3 -21.94 31.14 -60.63
N PRO A 4 -22.62 30.07 -60.19
CA PRO A 4 -23.49 30.11 -59.02
C PRO A 4 -22.89 29.45 -57.77
N ALA A 5 -23.43 29.86 -56.62
CA ALA A 5 -23.20 29.26 -55.32
C ALA A 5 -23.84 27.86 -55.24
N ASN A 6 -23.08 26.87 -54.77
CA ASN A 6 -23.54 25.51 -54.54
C ASN A 6 -23.70 25.26 -53.03
N SER A 7 -24.94 25.26 -52.55
CA SER A 7 -25.31 24.97 -51.17
C SER A 7 -25.55 23.47 -50.98
N GLY A 8 -24.54 22.76 -50.46
CA GLY A 8 -24.66 21.35 -50.07
C GLY A 8 -25.20 21.20 -48.65
N SER A 9 -26.48 20.86 -48.55
CA SER A 9 -27.18 20.47 -47.32
C SER A 9 -26.79 19.06 -46.89
N LYS A 10 -26.14 18.92 -45.72
CA LYS A 10 -25.88 17.62 -45.07
C LYS A 10 -26.89 17.40 -43.94
N SER A 11 -27.71 16.36 -44.09
CA SER A 11 -28.67 15.87 -43.10
C SER A 11 -27.95 15.20 -41.91
N PRO A 12 -28.43 15.36 -40.66
CA PRO A 12 -27.82 14.71 -39.50
C PRO A 12 -28.33 13.27 -39.33
N THR A 13 -27.41 12.32 -39.35
CA THR A 13 -27.63 10.90 -39.06
C THR A 13 -27.80 10.70 -37.54
N LYS A 14 -28.98 10.24 -37.11
CA LYS A 14 -29.27 9.93 -35.70
C LYS A 14 -28.43 8.76 -35.19
N ALA A 15 -27.51 9.03 -34.27
CA ALA A 15 -26.78 8.01 -33.52
C ALA A 15 -27.73 7.26 -32.57
N LYS A 16 -27.82 5.93 -32.74
CA LYS A 16 -28.55 5.04 -31.82
C LYS A 16 -27.76 4.93 -30.50
N LYS A 17 -28.35 5.45 -29.42
CA LYS A 17 -27.88 5.34 -28.04
C LYS A 17 -27.90 3.87 -27.62
N LYS A 18 -26.75 3.20 -27.57
CA LYS A 18 -26.61 1.85 -26.97
C LYS A 18 -26.91 1.97 -25.48
N LYS A 19 -27.94 1.26 -25.02
CA LYS A 19 -28.36 1.16 -23.62
C LYS A 19 -27.27 0.37 -22.88
N LYS A 20 -26.44 1.06 -22.09
CA LYS A 20 -25.39 0.47 -21.26
C LYS A 20 -26.08 -0.40 -20.21
N LEU A 21 -25.85 -1.71 -20.23
CA LEU A 21 -26.31 -2.62 -19.18
C LEU A 21 -25.65 -2.17 -17.85
N PRO A 22 -26.39 -2.19 -16.73
CA PRO A 22 -25.79 -1.95 -15.43
C PRO A 22 -24.70 -3.00 -15.18
N PRO A 23 -23.59 -2.63 -14.50
CA PRO A 23 -22.59 -3.59 -14.09
C PRO A 23 -23.25 -4.68 -13.23
N PRO A 24 -22.80 -5.94 -13.33
CA PRO A 24 -23.26 -7.00 -12.45
C PRO A 24 -23.01 -6.59 -11.00
N ASP A 25 -23.97 -6.89 -10.12
CA ASP A 25 -23.84 -6.64 -8.70
C ASP A 25 -22.54 -7.29 -8.17
N PRO A 26 -21.79 -6.59 -7.30
CA PRO A 26 -20.57 -7.15 -6.72
C PRO A 26 -20.91 -8.45 -5.99
N GLU A 27 -20.18 -9.50 -6.31
CA GLU A 27 -20.30 -10.80 -5.66
C GLU A 27 -20.08 -10.60 -4.15
N PRO A 28 -20.98 -11.09 -3.27
CA PRO A 28 -20.88 -10.86 -1.85
C PRO A 28 -19.56 -11.44 -1.32
N GLU A 29 -18.74 -10.59 -0.70
CA GLU A 29 -17.49 -11.03 -0.09
C GLU A 29 -17.75 -12.16 0.91
N PRO A 30 -16.91 -13.22 0.91
CA PRO A 30 -17.09 -14.32 1.84
C PRO A 30 -17.01 -13.80 3.27
N GLU A 31 -18.07 -14.05 4.06
CA GLU A 31 -18.10 -13.64 5.45
C GLU A 31 -16.88 -14.21 6.20
N PRO A 32 -16.24 -13.43 7.08
CA PRO A 32 -15.08 -13.90 7.84
C PRO A 32 -15.48 -15.13 8.65
N GLU A 33 -14.84 -16.27 8.38
CA GLU A 33 -15.11 -17.52 9.08
C GLU A 33 -14.95 -17.32 10.58
N LYS A 34 -16.03 -17.60 11.32
CA LYS A 34 -16.02 -17.48 12.78
C LYS A 34 -14.98 -18.45 13.36
N PRO A 35 -14.19 -18.02 14.36
CA PRO A 35 -13.17 -18.88 14.96
C PRO A 35 -13.80 -20.18 15.47
N LYS A 36 -13.24 -21.32 15.05
CA LYS A 36 -13.75 -22.65 15.40
C LYS A 36 -13.70 -22.84 16.93
N VAL A 37 -14.83 -23.19 17.52
CA VAL A 37 -14.95 -23.52 18.95
C VAL A 37 -14.54 -24.97 19.17
N TRP A 38 -13.39 -25.18 19.81
CA TRP A 38 -12.80 -26.51 20.03
C TRP A 38 -13.54 -27.30 21.11
N GLN A 39 -13.87 -28.56 20.81
CA GLN A 39 -14.54 -29.45 21.76
C GLN A 39 -13.51 -30.17 22.64
N PRO A 40 -13.77 -30.41 23.95
CA PRO A 40 -12.79 -30.96 24.90
C PRO A 40 -12.13 -32.28 24.49
N HIS A 41 -12.77 -33.06 23.61
CA HIS A 41 -12.34 -34.38 23.17
C HIS A 41 -11.51 -34.39 21.87
N GLU A 42 -11.36 -33.26 21.19
CA GLU A 42 -10.48 -33.18 20.01
C GLU A 42 -9.01 -33.42 20.43
N MET A 43 -8.30 -34.24 19.67
CA MET A 43 -6.90 -34.54 19.95
C MET A 43 -6.06 -33.27 19.85
N LEU A 44 -5.06 -33.15 20.72
CA LEU A 44 -4.14 -32.00 20.73
C LEU A 44 -3.50 -31.78 19.35
N ALA A 45 -3.23 -32.87 18.62
CA ALA A 45 -2.70 -32.83 17.26
C ALA A 45 -3.66 -32.11 16.29
N ASP A 46 -4.95 -32.41 16.32
CA ASP A 46 -5.95 -31.79 15.43
C ASP A 46 -6.12 -30.30 15.74
N ARG A 47 -6.07 -29.93 17.02
CA ARG A 47 -6.11 -28.52 17.45
C ARG A 47 -4.87 -27.76 16.99
N PHE A 48 -3.69 -28.38 17.14
CA PHE A 48 -2.45 -27.78 16.69
C PHE A 48 -2.43 -27.60 15.17
N GLN A 49 -2.80 -28.64 14.41
CA GLN A 49 -2.88 -28.58 12.96
C GLN A 49 -3.82 -27.47 12.50
N ALA A 50 -5.01 -27.37 13.08
CA ALA A 50 -5.94 -26.34 12.66
C ALA A 50 -5.53 -24.93 13.07
N LEU A 51 -4.84 -24.74 14.22
CA LEU A 51 -4.23 -23.46 14.55
C LEU A 51 -3.11 -23.09 13.56
N MET A 52 -2.32 -24.07 13.13
CA MET A 52 -1.32 -23.87 12.08
C MET A 52 -1.99 -23.47 10.76
N GLU A 53 -3.03 -24.17 10.33
CA GLU A 53 -3.78 -23.89 9.09
C GLU A 53 -4.52 -22.55 9.13
N GLN A 54 -5.04 -22.12 10.28
CA GLN A 54 -5.77 -20.86 10.42
C GLN A 54 -4.87 -19.65 10.63
N CYS A 55 -3.77 -19.81 11.37
CA CYS A 55 -2.99 -18.67 11.88
C CYS A 55 -1.55 -18.61 11.37
N VAL A 56 -0.92 -19.73 11.01
CA VAL A 56 0.52 -19.77 10.71
C VAL A 56 0.77 -19.96 9.22
N LEU A 57 0.29 -21.07 8.65
CA LEU A 57 0.47 -21.43 7.25
C LEU A 57 -0.02 -20.34 6.29
N PRO A 58 -1.17 -19.68 6.53
CA PRO A 58 -1.58 -18.59 5.67
C PRO A 58 -0.53 -17.49 5.66
N ASN A 59 0.18 -17.21 6.75
CA ASN A 59 1.15 -16.11 6.80
C ASN A 59 2.55 -16.50 6.28
N CYS A 60 2.92 -17.78 6.29
CA CYS A 60 4.28 -18.22 5.95
C CYS A 60 4.58 -18.40 4.45
N CYS A 61 3.56 -18.59 3.60
CA CYS A 61 3.77 -18.97 2.19
C CYS A 61 3.20 -17.95 1.18
N ARG A 62 3.04 -16.67 1.57
CA ARG A 62 2.36 -15.70 0.72
C ARG A 62 3.28 -15.05 -0.30
N GLU A 63 2.78 -15.01 -1.52
CA GLU A 63 3.25 -14.09 -2.54
C GLU A 63 2.89 -12.65 -2.15
N TRP A 64 3.72 -11.71 -2.60
CA TRP A 64 3.64 -10.29 -2.27
C TRP A 64 2.26 -9.66 -2.53
N ASP A 65 1.57 -10.07 -3.60
CA ASP A 65 0.23 -9.57 -3.93
C ASP A 65 -0.83 -9.88 -2.88
N GLN A 66 -0.72 -11.03 -2.22
CA GLN A 66 -1.68 -11.47 -1.21
C GLN A 66 -1.50 -10.70 0.12
N GLN A 67 -0.42 -9.92 0.25
CA GLN A 67 -0.16 -9.08 1.41
C GLN A 67 -0.88 -7.72 1.32
N SER A 68 -1.22 -7.26 0.12
CA SER A 68 -1.90 -5.98 -0.12
C SER A 68 -3.23 -5.87 0.64
N GLY A 69 -4.05 -6.92 0.62
CA GLY A 69 -5.33 -6.94 1.34
C GLY A 69 -5.19 -6.91 2.87
N MET A 70 -4.01 -7.22 3.42
CA MET A 70 -3.80 -7.24 4.87
C MET A 70 -3.47 -5.87 5.44
N VAL A 71 -2.75 -5.04 4.68
CA VAL A 71 -2.46 -3.64 5.04
C VAL A 71 -3.76 -2.86 5.24
N TRP A 72 -4.79 -3.21 4.47
CA TRP A 72 -6.11 -2.60 4.57
C TRP A 72 -7.06 -3.31 5.54
N SER A 73 -6.59 -4.28 6.34
CA SER A 73 -7.44 -4.88 7.38
C SER A 73 -7.88 -3.83 8.41
N PRO A 74 -9.10 -3.91 8.98
CA PRO A 74 -9.60 -2.91 9.92
C PRO A 74 -8.70 -2.67 11.14
N ARG A 75 -7.96 -3.71 11.57
CA ARG A 75 -7.01 -3.60 12.68
C ARG A 75 -5.77 -2.79 12.31
N VAL A 76 -5.26 -2.97 11.08
CA VAL A 76 -4.11 -2.18 10.59
C VAL A 76 -4.54 -0.74 10.34
N GLN A 77 -5.72 -0.51 9.74
CA GLN A 77 -6.25 0.84 9.56
C GLN A 77 -6.41 1.58 10.90
N ALA A 78 -6.97 0.93 11.93
CA ALA A 78 -7.11 1.53 13.25
C ALA A 78 -5.76 1.86 13.91
N LEU A 79 -4.74 1.04 13.66
CA LEU A 79 -3.37 1.28 14.13
C LEU A 79 -2.74 2.48 13.41
N LEU A 80 -2.83 2.53 12.08
CA LEU A 80 -2.30 3.65 11.29
C LEU A 80 -3.02 4.95 11.66
N GLU A 81 -4.33 4.90 11.89
CA GLU A 81 -5.11 6.05 12.34
C GLU A 81 -4.68 6.54 13.73
N ALA A 82 -4.41 5.62 14.67
CA ALA A 82 -3.94 5.97 16.01
C ALA A 82 -2.59 6.71 15.99
N HIS A 83 -1.77 6.50 14.96
CA HIS A 83 -0.49 7.17 14.76
C HIS A 83 -0.50 8.20 13.63
N ARG A 84 -1.66 8.53 13.06
CA ARG A 84 -1.77 9.33 11.81
C ARG A 84 -1.07 10.67 11.92
N ALA A 85 -1.23 11.37 13.05
CA ALA A 85 -0.64 12.69 13.26
C ALA A 85 0.90 12.65 13.28
N ASP A 86 1.50 11.70 14.03
CA ASP A 86 2.95 11.52 14.08
C ASP A 86 3.49 11.12 12.70
N LEU A 87 2.84 10.16 12.05
CA LEU A 87 3.19 9.67 10.73
C LEU A 87 3.10 10.77 9.67
N PHE A 88 2.08 11.63 9.73
CA PHE A 88 1.92 12.76 8.82
C PHE A 88 3.04 13.80 9.00
N ARG A 89 3.49 14.05 10.24
CA ARG A 89 4.63 14.94 10.49
C ARG A 89 5.91 14.40 9.85
N VAL A 90 6.15 13.09 9.94
CA VAL A 90 7.30 12.43 9.28
C VAL A 90 7.20 12.55 7.77
N PHE A 91 6.05 12.16 7.19
CA PHE A 91 5.81 12.29 5.76
C PHE A 91 6.08 13.71 5.27
N LYS A 92 5.48 14.71 5.94
CA LYS A 92 5.64 16.12 5.59
C LYS A 92 7.10 16.58 5.67
N TYR A 93 7.83 16.17 6.71
CA TYR A 93 9.24 16.54 6.87
C TYR A 93 10.08 16.10 5.67
N PHE A 94 9.91 14.87 5.19
CA PHE A 94 10.67 14.36 4.04
C PHE A 94 10.13 14.87 2.70
N ALA A 95 8.80 14.99 2.56
CA ALA A 95 8.16 15.56 1.38
C ALA A 95 8.60 17.01 1.13
N ASP A 96 8.74 17.82 2.19
CA ASP A 96 9.14 19.23 2.08
C ASP A 96 10.66 19.40 1.79
N ARG A 97 11.51 18.38 2.03
CA ARG A 97 12.98 18.48 1.82
C ARG A 97 13.37 18.45 0.35
N ASP A 98 12.59 17.76 -0.48
CA ASP A 98 12.92 17.53 -1.89
C ASP A 98 12.19 18.49 -2.83
N LYS A 99 11.36 19.40 -2.28
CA LYS A 99 10.43 20.20 -3.07
C LYS A 99 10.76 21.68 -3.08
N GLU A 100 10.98 22.19 -4.29
CA GLU A 100 10.82 23.62 -4.59
C GLU A 100 9.34 24.05 -4.64
N TRP A 101 8.40 23.10 -4.72
CA TRP A 101 6.96 23.35 -4.94
C TRP A 101 6.08 22.66 -3.91
N ASN A 102 5.13 23.39 -3.33
CA ASN A 102 4.21 23.03 -2.23
C ASN A 102 3.20 21.86 -2.52
N GLN A 103 3.58 20.82 -3.25
CA GLN A 103 2.72 19.67 -3.54
C GLN A 103 2.76 18.65 -2.38
N PRO A 104 1.61 18.13 -1.91
CA PRO A 104 1.50 17.24 -0.75
C PRO A 104 1.82 15.77 -1.10
N THR A 105 2.87 15.54 -1.89
CA THR A 105 3.37 14.22 -2.30
C THR A 105 4.83 14.04 -1.88
N MET A 106 5.35 12.82 -1.88
CA MET A 106 6.75 12.49 -1.62
C MET A 106 7.32 11.77 -2.84
N THR A 107 8.49 12.21 -3.31
CA THR A 107 9.21 11.58 -4.44
C THR A 107 9.87 10.27 -4.00
N ALA A 108 10.24 9.42 -4.96
CA ALA A 108 11.02 8.22 -4.70
C ALA A 108 12.36 8.51 -4.01
N ASN A 109 13.05 9.59 -4.39
CA ASN A 109 14.29 10.01 -3.75
C ASN A 109 14.10 10.40 -2.29
N ALA A 110 13.03 11.14 -1.97
CA ALA A 110 12.71 11.47 -0.58
C ALA A 110 12.32 10.23 0.23
N TRP A 111 11.62 9.27 -0.38
CA TRP A 111 11.30 7.98 0.23
C TRP A 111 12.55 7.16 0.56
N LEU A 112 13.44 6.96 -0.40
CA LEU A 112 14.69 6.21 -0.20
C LEU A 112 15.60 6.93 0.80
N GLY A 113 15.71 8.26 0.69
CA GLY A 113 16.44 9.10 1.63
C GLY A 113 15.91 8.99 3.06
N MET A 114 14.59 8.92 3.25
CA MET A 114 13.98 8.68 4.56
C MET A 114 14.37 7.31 5.13
N LEU A 115 14.29 6.25 4.33
CA LEU A 115 14.61 4.90 4.78
C LEU A 115 16.09 4.78 5.14
N ALA A 116 16.98 5.41 4.37
CA ALA A 116 18.40 5.52 4.67
C ALA A 116 18.67 6.36 5.94
N ASP A 117 18.01 7.51 6.08
CA ASP A 117 18.08 8.39 7.26
C ASP A 117 17.57 7.71 8.54
N PHE A 118 16.86 6.59 8.44
CA PHE A 118 16.44 5.76 9.57
C PHE A 118 17.15 4.40 9.66
N GLU A 119 18.14 4.14 8.80
CA GLU A 119 18.85 2.85 8.74
C GLU A 119 17.89 1.66 8.60
N LEU A 120 16.82 1.86 7.82
CA LEU A 120 15.81 0.83 7.54
C LEU A 120 16.18 -0.05 6.35
N CYS A 121 17.15 0.37 5.54
CA CYS A 121 17.72 -0.45 4.48
C CYS A 121 18.92 -1.25 5.02
N ASP A 122 18.94 -2.56 4.77
CA ASP A 122 20.02 -3.47 5.15
C ASP A 122 20.17 -4.59 4.10
N GLU A 123 20.99 -5.61 4.38
CA GLU A 123 21.22 -6.74 3.46
C GLU A 123 19.94 -7.52 3.11
N THR A 124 18.91 -7.45 3.95
CA THR A 124 17.64 -8.17 3.76
C THR A 124 16.56 -7.31 3.13
N PHE A 125 16.57 -6.01 3.41
CA PHE A 125 15.67 -5.02 2.83
C PHE A 125 16.52 -3.94 2.15
N THR A 126 16.84 -4.16 0.88
CA THR A 126 17.71 -3.26 0.11
C THR A 126 16.95 -2.07 -0.44
N GLU A 127 17.67 -1.05 -0.94
CA GLU A 127 17.05 0.11 -1.60
C GLU A 127 16.25 -0.29 -2.84
N GLU A 128 16.66 -1.34 -3.57
CA GLU A 128 15.90 -1.86 -4.71
C GLU A 128 14.55 -2.44 -4.26
N ILE A 129 14.51 -3.16 -3.15
CA ILE A 129 13.24 -3.66 -2.58
C ILE A 129 12.38 -2.48 -2.13
N ALA A 130 12.97 -1.45 -1.54
CA ALA A 130 12.26 -0.25 -1.13
C ALA A 130 11.66 0.54 -2.31
N ALA A 131 12.37 0.63 -3.44
CA ALA A 131 11.86 1.23 -4.67
C ALA A 131 10.69 0.42 -5.25
N LEU A 132 10.81 -0.91 -5.30
CA LEU A 132 9.73 -1.81 -5.73
C LEU A 132 8.47 -1.70 -4.84
N VAL A 133 8.63 -1.46 -3.53
CA VAL A 133 7.50 -1.17 -2.65
C VAL A 133 6.78 0.10 -3.11
N LEU A 134 7.54 1.15 -3.43
CA LEU A 134 7.01 2.45 -3.80
C LEU A 134 6.28 2.42 -5.15
N GLU A 135 6.92 1.87 -6.19
CA GLU A 135 6.32 1.68 -7.53
C GLU A 135 4.98 0.95 -7.45
N ARG A 136 4.88 0.00 -6.50
CA ARG A 136 3.68 -0.79 -6.31
C ARG A 136 2.55 -0.03 -5.66
N VAL A 137 2.85 0.86 -4.71
CA VAL A 137 1.83 1.64 -4.00
C VAL A 137 1.43 2.90 -4.74
N SER A 138 2.29 3.46 -5.59
CA SER A 138 1.91 4.57 -6.49
C SER A 138 0.94 4.12 -7.59
N GLY A 139 0.82 2.81 -7.82
CA GLY A 139 0.00 2.27 -8.91
C GLY A 139 0.63 2.48 -10.29
N GLU A 140 1.84 3.00 -10.36
CA GLU A 140 2.63 3.21 -11.58
C GLU A 140 3.38 1.95 -12.00
N LEU A 141 2.85 0.76 -11.70
CA LEU A 141 3.30 -0.48 -12.33
C LEU A 141 2.96 -0.40 -13.82
N GLY A 142 3.85 0.29 -14.55
CA GLY A 142 3.93 0.34 -15.98
C GLY A 142 3.95 -1.07 -16.50
N ILE A 143 3.12 -1.30 -17.51
CA ILE A 143 3.01 -2.52 -18.28
C ILE A 143 4.41 -3.08 -18.52
N GLU A 144 4.67 -4.31 -18.06
CA GLU A 144 5.93 -5.04 -18.21
C GLU A 144 6.57 -4.78 -19.58
N GLY A 145 7.63 -3.96 -19.65
CA GLY A 145 8.36 -3.78 -20.89
C GLY A 145 9.15 -2.48 -21.08
N GLU A 146 8.87 -1.42 -20.33
CA GLU A 146 9.65 -0.17 -20.43
C GLU A 146 10.58 -0.06 -19.21
N GLN A 147 11.88 -0.12 -19.47
CA GLN A 147 12.90 0.30 -18.50
C GLN A 147 12.63 1.77 -18.18
N HIS A 148 11.93 2.04 -17.07
CA HIS A 148 11.81 3.39 -16.52
C HIS A 148 13.20 3.79 -16.02
N GLU A 149 13.95 4.50 -16.88
CA GLU A 149 15.25 5.08 -16.53
C GLU A 149 15.12 6.28 -15.57
N ASP A 150 13.91 6.80 -15.35
CA ASP A 150 13.66 7.94 -14.49
C ASP A 150 12.75 7.56 -13.31
N ASN A 151 13.36 6.98 -12.26
CA ASN A 151 12.70 6.72 -10.97
C ASN A 151 12.32 8.03 -10.22
N ASP A 152 12.75 9.18 -10.76
CA ASP A 152 12.55 10.51 -10.20
C ASP A 152 11.10 11.02 -10.37
N GLU A 153 10.30 10.41 -11.26
CA GLU A 153 8.92 10.83 -11.50
C GLU A 153 7.91 10.20 -10.54
N THR A 154 8.25 9.07 -9.89
CA THR A 154 7.32 8.40 -8.99
C THR A 154 7.13 9.23 -7.72
N GLU A 155 5.91 9.72 -7.56
CA GLU A 155 5.44 10.45 -6.39
C GLU A 155 4.31 9.68 -5.70
N VAL A 156 4.29 9.73 -4.37
CA VAL A 156 3.21 9.15 -3.56
C VAL A 156 2.54 10.17 -2.67
N VAL A 157 1.21 10.07 -2.53
CA VAL A 157 0.47 10.83 -1.51
C VAL A 157 0.60 10.18 -0.14
N PHE A 158 0.15 10.88 0.91
CA PHE A 158 0.30 10.39 2.29
C PHE A 158 -0.31 8.99 2.53
N ASP A 159 -1.49 8.70 1.98
CA ASP A 159 -2.14 7.40 2.22
C ASP A 159 -1.41 6.25 1.47
N GLU A 160 -0.84 6.52 0.30
CA GLU A 160 0.02 5.56 -0.43
C GLU A 160 1.35 5.35 0.31
N TRP A 161 1.93 6.42 0.85
CA TRP A 161 3.10 6.35 1.71
C TRP A 161 2.83 5.53 3.00
N LEU A 162 1.64 5.67 3.61
CA LEU A 162 1.24 4.84 4.76
C LEU A 162 1.16 3.37 4.38
N GLU A 163 0.62 3.06 3.20
CA GLU A 163 0.59 1.70 2.67
C GLU A 163 2.02 1.17 2.47
N GLY A 164 2.88 1.95 1.81
CA GLY A 164 4.28 1.61 1.60
C GLY A 164 5.00 1.34 2.92
N LEU A 165 4.83 2.21 3.91
CA LEU A 165 5.44 2.06 5.23
C LEU A 165 4.96 0.80 5.97
N ALA A 166 3.67 0.49 5.89
CA ALA A 166 3.12 -0.74 6.45
C ALA A 166 3.74 -2.00 5.78
N ARG A 167 3.95 -1.96 4.46
CA ARG A 167 4.64 -3.04 3.72
C ARG A 167 6.09 -3.19 4.17
N VAL A 168 6.82 -2.08 4.34
CA VAL A 168 8.17 -2.11 4.93
C VAL A 168 8.14 -2.81 6.30
N GLY A 169 7.16 -2.48 7.13
CA GLY A 169 6.99 -3.13 8.43
C GLY A 169 6.77 -4.64 8.35
N ILE A 170 5.99 -5.12 7.37
CA ILE A 170 5.78 -6.55 7.13
C ILE A 170 7.10 -7.22 6.71
N ILE A 171 7.82 -6.65 5.74
CA ILE A 171 9.04 -7.25 5.17
C ILE A 171 10.17 -7.30 6.19
N ARG A 172 10.34 -6.22 6.97
CA ARG A 172 11.32 -6.15 8.05
C ARG A 172 10.93 -6.97 9.28
N GLY A 173 9.69 -7.48 9.30
CA GLY A 173 9.18 -8.36 10.33
C GLY A 173 9.95 -9.68 10.39
N LYS A 174 10.68 -9.92 11.48
CA LYS A 174 11.45 -11.16 11.67
C LYS A 174 10.58 -12.40 11.98
N ASP A 175 9.30 -12.21 12.29
CA ASP A 175 8.36 -13.29 12.61
C ASP A 175 7.46 -13.62 11.39
N ALA A 176 7.92 -14.53 10.54
CA ALA A 176 7.18 -14.98 9.34
C ALA A 176 5.81 -15.65 9.63
N GLY A 177 5.52 -15.96 10.90
CA GLY A 177 4.23 -16.51 11.34
C GLY A 177 3.32 -15.49 12.03
N ALA A 178 3.79 -14.26 12.28
CA ALA A 178 2.99 -13.25 12.97
C ALA A 178 1.94 -12.65 12.03
N PRO A 179 0.71 -12.37 12.52
CA PRO A 179 -0.28 -11.62 11.74
C PRO A 179 0.25 -10.24 11.38
N ALA A 180 -0.04 -9.75 10.16
CA ALA A 180 0.45 -8.46 9.65
C ALA A 180 0.26 -7.29 10.64
N PHE A 181 -0.90 -7.19 11.31
CA PHE A 181 -1.14 -6.18 12.34
C PHE A 181 -0.09 -6.20 13.46
N VAL A 182 0.32 -7.38 13.93
CA VAL A 182 1.32 -7.51 15.01
C VAL A 182 2.68 -7.08 14.50
N THR A 183 3.02 -7.49 13.28
CA THR A 183 4.29 -7.15 12.63
C THR A 183 4.42 -5.65 12.38
N ILE A 184 3.39 -5.03 11.79
CA ILE A 184 3.33 -3.59 11.55
C ILE A 184 3.35 -2.82 12.87
N ARG A 185 2.59 -3.26 13.88
CA ARG A 185 2.59 -2.61 15.20
C ARG A 185 3.97 -2.58 15.82
N ARG A 186 4.64 -3.74 15.89
CA ARG A 186 6.02 -3.82 16.41
C ARG A 186 6.97 -2.94 15.61
N PHE A 187 6.88 -2.98 14.28
CA PHE A 187 7.70 -2.10 13.44
C PHE A 187 7.48 -0.62 13.77
N LEU A 188 6.23 -0.16 13.86
CA LEU A 188 5.92 1.24 14.13
C LEU A 188 6.31 1.66 15.54
N GLU A 189 5.89 0.89 16.56
CA GLU A 189 6.05 1.24 17.97
C GLU A 189 7.47 1.00 18.49
N ASP A 190 8.14 -0.06 18.06
CA ASP A 190 9.44 -0.48 18.61
C ASP A 190 10.62 0.03 17.77
N THR A 191 10.41 0.34 16.49
CA THR A 191 11.48 0.73 15.56
C THR A 191 11.26 2.12 14.96
N PHE A 192 10.24 2.29 14.12
CA PHE A 192 10.10 3.46 13.26
C PHE A 192 9.83 4.76 14.03
N LEU A 193 8.77 4.80 14.84
CA LEU A 193 8.41 6.02 15.59
C LEU A 193 9.47 6.41 16.64
N PRO A 194 10.09 5.47 17.39
CA PRO A 194 11.25 5.80 18.22
C PRO A 194 12.38 6.47 17.45
N LEU A 195 12.74 5.96 16.26
CA LEU A 195 13.77 6.58 15.41
C LEU A 195 13.36 7.97 14.93
N CYS A 196 12.09 8.14 14.51
CA CYS A 196 11.56 9.43 14.10
C CYS A 196 11.65 10.46 15.24
N ARG A 197 11.23 10.10 16.46
CA ARG A 197 11.32 10.99 17.63
C ARG A 197 12.76 11.36 17.96
N ALA A 198 13.68 10.40 17.87
CA ALA A 198 15.09 10.63 18.15
C ALA A 198 15.78 11.54 17.11
N ARG A 199 15.50 11.35 15.81
CA ARG A 199 16.21 12.05 14.74
C ARG A 199 15.53 13.35 14.29
N LEU A 200 14.21 13.40 14.30
CA LEU A 200 13.44 14.54 13.80
C LEU A 200 13.02 15.54 14.89
N SER A 201 13.39 15.28 16.15
CA SER A 201 12.92 16.07 17.30
C SER A 201 11.40 16.27 17.29
N LEU A 202 10.66 15.24 16.85
CA LEU A 202 9.19 15.21 16.93
C LEU A 202 8.85 15.13 18.42
N ALA A 203 8.78 16.29 19.06
CA ALA A 203 8.50 16.41 20.47
C ALA A 203 7.09 15.86 20.75
N VAL A 204 7.00 15.11 21.84
CA VAL A 204 5.74 14.69 22.46
C VAL A 204 5.06 15.98 22.94
N GLU A 205 4.11 16.50 22.16
CA GLU A 205 3.14 17.50 22.63
C GLU A 205 1.95 16.80 23.27
#